data_AF-A0A7S0HK64-F1
#
_entry.id   AF-A0A7S0HK64-F1
#
_cell.length_a   1.000
_cell.length_b   1.000
_cell.length_c   1.000
_cell.angle_alpha   90.00
_cell.angle_beta   90.00
_cell.angle_gamma   90.00
#
_symmetry.space_group_name_H-M   'P 1'
#
loop_
_entity.id
_entity.type
_entity.pdbx_description
1 polymer ?
#
loop_
_entity_poly.entity_id
_entity_poly.type
_entity_poly.pdbx_seq_one_letter_code
_entity_poly.pdbx_strand_id
1 'polypeptide(L)'
;VLDLMRSAGFVLAISLWVSLVMDTSRNIDLDTVEFVDLEAPAETFRIYNLLFNLVILITLFSMLQYTALDDRMALLTRSVFESMGDLVPFMLIFLMFVVTFGLVGHLLYGPVLVEWSTIGFSMITSIDLIMGNYMFVQLKESMGDEEYLSLIVGALYFYVYFFLMMLVVMNIVIAILMDGYASVKENLGSSVEEQIKYNVEAEGSVMLLAMRDQVHKV
;
A
#
# COMPACT_ATOMS: atom_id res chain seq x y z
N VAL A 1 -14.86 -6.60 3.03
CA VAL A 1 -14.17 -7.18 1.85
C VAL A 1 -12.86 -7.85 2.24
N LEU A 2 -11.94 -7.15 2.91
CA LEU A 2 -10.66 -7.73 3.36
C LEU A 2 -10.82 -8.99 4.23
N ASP A 3 -11.78 -9.02 5.17
CA ASP A 3 -12.08 -10.22 5.96
C ASP A 3 -12.58 -11.41 5.13
N LEU A 4 -13.36 -11.14 4.07
CA LEU A 4 -13.85 -12.18 3.15
C LEU A 4 -12.68 -12.73 2.33
N MET A 5 -11.80 -11.86 1.83
CA MET A 5 -10.59 -12.26 1.10
C MET A 5 -9.66 -13.08 1.99
N ARG A 6 -9.44 -12.66 3.24
CA ARG A 6 -8.63 -13.41 4.22
C ARG A 6 -9.23 -14.79 4.50
N SER A 7 -10.52 -14.86 4.82
CA SER A 7 -11.18 -16.12 5.15
C SER A 7 -11.21 -17.08 3.96
N ALA A 8 -11.49 -16.60 2.75
CA ALA A 8 -11.41 -17.39 1.53
C ALA A 8 -9.98 -17.91 1.28
N GLY A 9 -8.97 -17.04 1.38
CA GLY A 9 -7.56 -17.43 1.22
C GLY A 9 -7.11 -18.44 2.27
N PHE A 10 -7.57 -18.31 3.51
CA PHE A 10 -7.26 -19.25 4.59
C PHE A 10 -7.88 -20.62 4.34
N VAL A 11 -9.13 -20.69 3.87
CA VAL A 11 -9.77 -21.96 3.50
C VAL A 11 -9.02 -22.63 2.34
N LEU A 12 -8.62 -21.87 1.33
CA LEU A 12 -7.81 -22.39 0.22
C LEU A 12 -6.45 -22.91 0.70
N ALA A 13 -5.75 -22.16 1.55
CA ALA A 13 -4.47 -22.59 2.10
C ALA A 13 -4.60 -23.89 2.92
N ILE A 14 -5.64 -24.02 3.74
CA ILE A 14 -5.93 -25.26 4.47
C ILE A 14 -6.24 -26.40 3.51
N SER A 15 -7.02 -26.17 2.45
CA SER A 15 -7.35 -27.23 1.48
C SER A 15 -6.11 -27.78 0.78
N LEU A 16 -5.17 -26.90 0.40
CA LEU A 16 -3.88 -27.28 -0.19
C LEU A 16 -2.99 -27.99 0.83
N TRP A 17 -2.98 -27.53 2.07
CA TRP A 17 -2.25 -28.19 3.15
C TRP A 17 -2.77 -29.61 3.40
N VAL A 18 -4.09 -29.81 3.45
CA VAL A 18 -4.71 -31.13 3.59
C VAL A 18 -4.35 -32.02 2.41
N SER A 19 -4.45 -31.51 1.18
CA SER A 19 -4.04 -32.24 -0.04
C SER A 19 -2.58 -32.70 0.06
N LEU A 20 -1.69 -31.84 0.53
CA LEU A 20 -0.26 -32.12 0.66
C LEU A 20 0.07 -33.09 1.80
N VAL A 21 -0.73 -33.12 2.86
CA VAL A 21 -0.59 -34.09 3.96
C VAL A 21 -1.13 -35.46 3.58
N MET A 22 -2.21 -35.51 2.78
CA MET A 22 -2.80 -36.77 2.30
C MET A 22 -2.01 -37.40 1.14
N ASP A 23 -1.15 -36.63 0.48
CA ASP A 23 -0.33 -37.13 -0.61
C ASP A 23 0.72 -38.13 -0.11
N THR A 24 0.51 -39.40 -0.46
CA THR A 24 1.37 -40.52 -0.05
C THR A 24 2.63 -40.62 -0.91
N SER A 25 2.68 -39.93 -2.07
CA SER A 25 3.87 -39.88 -2.94
C SER A 25 5.10 -39.27 -2.26
N ARG A 26 4.88 -38.49 -1.18
CA ARG A 26 5.93 -37.88 -0.36
C ARG A 26 6.61 -38.86 0.61
N ASN A 27 6.05 -40.04 0.86
CA ASN A 27 6.64 -41.00 1.79
C ASN A 27 7.81 -41.74 1.13
N ILE A 28 9.01 -41.20 1.31
CA ILE A 28 10.25 -41.76 0.77
C ILE A 28 10.76 -42.84 1.71
N ASP A 29 10.94 -44.06 1.19
CA ASP A 29 11.69 -45.10 1.86
C ASP A 29 13.19 -44.93 1.55
N LEU A 30 13.93 -44.42 2.55
CA LEU A 30 15.36 -44.09 2.43
C LEU A 30 16.26 -45.33 2.25
N ASP A 31 15.73 -46.54 2.46
CA ASP A 31 16.46 -47.80 2.33
C ASP A 31 16.41 -48.35 0.89
N THR A 32 15.63 -47.75 0.00
CA THR A 32 15.51 -48.15 -1.42
C THR A 32 16.23 -47.17 -2.36
N VAL A 33 16.87 -47.69 -3.41
CA VAL A 33 17.58 -46.89 -4.44
C VAL A 33 16.63 -46.47 -5.57
N GLU A 34 15.32 -46.53 -5.35
CA GLU A 34 14.31 -46.22 -6.36
C GLU A 34 14.12 -44.70 -6.47
N PHE A 35 14.05 -44.20 -7.70
CA PHE A 35 13.80 -42.78 -7.93
C PHE A 35 12.34 -42.45 -7.61
N VAL A 36 12.13 -41.56 -6.63
CA VAL A 36 10.82 -41.02 -6.28
C VAL A 36 10.73 -39.60 -6.85
N ASP A 37 9.71 -39.37 -7.68
CA ASP A 37 9.42 -38.05 -8.21
C ASP A 37 8.73 -37.18 -7.15
N LEU A 38 9.39 -36.08 -6.75
CA LEU A 38 8.90 -35.12 -5.77
C LEU A 38 8.54 -33.77 -6.40
N GLU A 39 8.58 -33.64 -7.73
CA GLU A 39 8.33 -32.37 -8.41
C GLU A 39 6.90 -31.87 -8.13
N ALA A 40 5.90 -32.73 -8.28
CA ALA A 40 4.51 -32.37 -8.04
C ALA A 40 4.20 -31.99 -6.56
N PRO A 41 4.65 -32.75 -5.54
CA PRO A 41 4.57 -32.33 -4.15
C PRO A 41 5.30 -31.00 -3.86
N ALA A 42 6.47 -30.78 -4.47
CA ALA A 42 7.26 -29.57 -4.28
C ALA A 42 6.59 -28.33 -4.89
N GLU A 43 6.01 -28.43 -6.09
CA GLU A 43 5.24 -27.34 -6.69
C GLU A 43 4.01 -26.98 -5.87
N THR A 44 3.28 -27.99 -5.39
CA THR A 44 2.13 -27.80 -4.51
C THR A 44 2.53 -27.11 -3.21
N PHE A 45 3.67 -27.51 -2.62
CA PHE A 45 4.24 -26.85 -1.45
C PHE A 45 4.62 -25.39 -1.72
N ARG A 46 5.21 -25.09 -2.88
CA ARG A 46 5.56 -23.71 -3.28
C ARG A 46 4.32 -22.83 -3.37
N ILE A 47 3.26 -23.32 -4.03
CA ILE A 47 2.00 -22.60 -4.19
C ILE A 47 1.33 -22.38 -2.82
N TYR A 48 1.30 -23.41 -1.98
CA TYR A 48 0.81 -23.31 -0.60
C TYR A 48 1.55 -22.20 0.19
N ASN A 49 2.88 -22.18 0.16
CA ASN A 49 3.66 -21.17 0.88
C ASN A 49 3.39 -19.76 0.36
N LEU A 50 3.32 -19.57 -0.96
CA LEU A 50 3.01 -18.26 -1.56
C LEU A 50 1.64 -17.76 -1.11
N LEU A 51 0.61 -18.62 -1.20
CA LEU A 51 -0.74 -18.28 -0.77
C LEU A 51 -0.81 -18.00 0.73
N PHE A 52 -0.14 -18.82 1.55
CA PHE A 52 -0.13 -18.63 3.01
C PHE A 52 0.54 -17.31 3.40
N ASN A 53 1.66 -16.95 2.77
CA ASN A 53 2.31 -15.65 2.96
C ASN A 53 1.39 -14.48 2.58
N LEU A 54 0.65 -14.59 1.48
CA LEU A 54 -0.36 -13.59 1.10
C LEU A 54 -1.48 -13.48 2.13
N VAL A 55 -1.97 -14.60 2.67
CA VAL A 55 -2.99 -14.59 3.73
C VAL A 55 -2.48 -13.90 5.00
N ILE A 56 -1.23 -14.12 5.39
CA ILE A 56 -0.61 -13.42 6.52
C ILE A 56 -0.55 -11.91 6.25
N LEU A 57 -0.13 -11.49 5.06
CA LEU A 57 -0.11 -10.07 4.68
C LEU A 57 -1.51 -9.43 4.71
N ILE A 58 -2.53 -10.09 4.15
CA ILE A 58 -3.91 -9.60 4.19
C ILE A 58 -4.42 -9.52 5.64
N THR A 59 -3.98 -10.45 6.50
CA THR A 59 -4.33 -10.43 7.92
C THR A 59 -3.79 -9.20 8.62
N LEU A 60 -2.56 -8.75 8.31
CA LEU A 60 -2.01 -7.50 8.82
C LEU A 60 -2.89 -6.30 8.44
N PHE A 61 -3.29 -6.17 7.18
CA PHE A 61 -4.17 -5.09 6.73
C PHE A 61 -5.58 -5.18 7.33
N SER A 62 -6.07 -6.40 7.56
CA SER A 62 -7.37 -6.60 8.24
C SER A 62 -7.28 -6.16 9.70
N MET A 63 -6.15 -6.42 10.39
CA MET A 63 -5.91 -5.93 11.75
C MET A 63 -5.96 -4.40 11.84
N LEU A 64 -5.48 -3.68 10.81
CA LEU A 64 -5.53 -2.21 10.77
C LEU A 64 -6.97 -1.66 10.85
N GLN A 65 -7.98 -2.40 10.39
CA GLN A 65 -9.39 -1.99 10.53
C GLN A 65 -9.84 -1.96 11.99
N TYR A 66 -9.21 -2.77 12.85
CA TYR A 66 -9.50 -2.84 14.28
C TYR A 66 -8.62 -1.90 15.11
N THR A 67 -7.68 -1.16 14.49
CA THR A 67 -6.82 -0.19 15.19
C THR A 67 -7.55 1.13 15.51
N ALA A 68 -8.81 1.28 15.09
CA ALA A 68 -9.68 2.40 15.44
C ALA A 68 -10.17 2.39 16.92
N LEU A 69 -9.45 1.68 17.82
CA LEU A 69 -9.74 1.66 19.25
C LEU A 69 -9.42 3.00 19.94
N ASP A 70 -8.64 3.87 19.30
CA ASP A 70 -8.34 5.23 19.75
C ASP A 70 -8.85 6.26 18.72
N ASP A 71 -9.49 7.33 19.20
CA ASP A 71 -10.11 8.37 18.38
C ASP A 71 -9.10 9.05 17.43
N ARG A 72 -7.83 9.17 17.82
CA ARG A 72 -6.80 9.78 16.96
C ARG A 72 -6.41 8.86 15.82
N MET A 73 -6.28 7.56 16.09
CA MET A 73 -5.98 6.56 15.05
C MET A 73 -7.15 6.37 14.09
N ALA A 74 -8.39 6.44 14.60
CA ALA A 74 -9.60 6.43 13.79
C ALA A 74 -9.66 7.65 12.85
N LEU A 75 -9.34 8.85 13.35
CA LEU A 75 -9.26 10.07 12.53
C LEU A 75 -8.25 9.94 11.40
N LEU A 76 -7.02 9.49 11.69
CA LEU A 76 -5.98 9.29 10.67
C LEU A 76 -6.42 8.28 9.60
N THR A 77 -6.97 7.15 10.03
CA THR A 77 -7.43 6.09 9.12
C THR A 77 -8.54 6.61 8.21
N ARG A 78 -9.54 7.31 8.76
CA ARG A 78 -10.64 7.92 7.98
C ARG A 78 -10.14 8.99 7.02
N SER A 79 -9.15 9.79 7.42
CA SER A 79 -8.55 10.82 6.58
C SER A 79 -7.90 10.22 5.33
N VAL A 80 -7.17 9.10 5.50
CA VAL A 80 -6.58 8.37 4.36
C VAL A 80 -7.66 7.83 3.43
N PHE A 81 -8.74 7.26 3.98
CA PHE A 81 -9.86 6.75 3.18
C PHE A 81 -10.58 7.85 2.41
N GLU A 82 -10.80 9.01 3.03
CA GLU A 82 -11.43 10.19 2.40
C GLU A 82 -10.55 10.72 1.25
N SER A 83 -9.24 10.80 1.46
CA SER A 83 -8.27 11.20 0.45
C SER A 83 -8.09 10.21 -0.70
N MET A 84 -8.63 8.97 -0.63
CA MET A 84 -8.41 7.96 -1.68
C MET A 84 -8.91 8.41 -3.05
N GLY A 85 -9.99 9.21 -3.09
CA GLY A 85 -10.54 9.74 -4.35
C GLY A 85 -9.52 10.55 -5.14
N ASP A 86 -8.69 11.34 -4.44
CA ASP A 86 -7.67 12.20 -5.05
C ASP A 86 -6.32 11.47 -5.21
N LEU A 87 -6.03 10.50 -4.34
CA LEU A 87 -4.82 9.68 -4.45
C LEU A 87 -4.79 8.81 -5.72
N VAL A 88 -5.93 8.27 -6.16
CA VAL A 88 -6.00 7.41 -7.36
C VAL A 88 -5.53 8.13 -8.64
N PRO A 89 -6.09 9.29 -9.04
CA PRO A 89 -5.63 10.01 -10.22
C PRO A 89 -4.18 10.51 -10.06
N PHE A 90 -3.76 10.88 -8.86
CA PHE A 90 -2.37 11.19 -8.57
C PHE A 90 -1.44 9.99 -8.84
N MET A 91 -1.84 8.78 -8.42
CA MET A 91 -1.08 7.54 -8.68
C MET A 91 -0.91 7.26 -10.17
N LEU A 92 -1.88 7.63 -11.02
CA LEU A 92 -1.74 7.49 -12.48
C LEU A 92 -0.66 8.41 -13.04
N ILE A 93 -0.61 9.67 -12.58
CA ILE A 93 0.43 10.62 -12.96
C ILE A 93 1.79 10.11 -12.48
N PHE A 94 1.89 9.64 -11.24
CA PHE A 94 3.09 9.04 -10.68
C PHE A 94 3.59 7.86 -11.52
N LEU A 95 2.72 6.90 -11.83
CA LEU A 95 3.08 5.74 -12.66
C LEU A 95 3.52 6.15 -14.07
N MET A 96 2.90 7.17 -14.67
CA MET A 96 3.32 7.69 -15.98
C MET A 96 4.78 8.18 -15.93
N PHE A 97 5.16 8.89 -14.87
CA PHE A 97 6.54 9.31 -14.69
C PHE A 97 7.49 8.13 -14.45
N VAL A 98 7.14 7.20 -13.57
CA VAL A 98 7.96 5.99 -13.31
C VAL A 98 8.18 5.20 -14.60
N VAL A 99 7.15 5.02 -15.41
CA VAL A 99 7.26 4.31 -16.69
C VAL A 99 8.15 5.07 -17.67
N THR A 100 7.94 6.38 -17.81
CA THR A 100 8.70 7.19 -18.76
C THR A 100 10.18 7.23 -18.40
N PHE A 101 10.50 7.56 -17.15
CA PHE A 101 11.88 7.60 -16.69
C PHE A 101 12.50 6.21 -16.61
N GLY A 102 11.75 5.18 -16.22
CA GLY A 102 12.22 3.80 -16.21
C GLY A 102 12.59 3.28 -17.59
N LEU A 103 11.83 3.65 -18.64
CA LEU A 103 12.19 3.34 -20.02
C LEU A 103 13.43 4.11 -20.48
N VAL A 104 13.55 5.40 -20.12
CA VAL A 104 14.75 6.20 -20.45
C VAL A 104 15.98 5.60 -19.77
N GLY A 105 15.88 5.23 -18.49
CA GLY A 105 16.97 4.59 -17.76
C GLY A 105 17.31 3.20 -18.31
N HIS A 106 16.33 2.42 -18.75
CA HIS A 106 16.55 1.15 -19.44
C HIS A 106 17.42 1.35 -20.70
N LEU A 107 17.12 2.38 -21.49
CA LEU A 107 17.87 2.69 -22.71
C LEU A 107 19.28 3.25 -22.41
N LEU A 108 19.44 4.05 -21.36
CA LEU A 108 20.72 4.62 -20.97
C LEU A 108 21.66 3.59 -20.34
N TYR A 109 21.13 2.74 -19.46
CA TYR A 109 21.94 1.90 -18.56
C TYR A 109 21.79 0.40 -18.79
N GLY A 110 20.76 -0.04 -19.53
CA GLY A 110 20.48 -1.46 -19.74
C GLY A 110 21.63 -2.28 -20.34
N PRO A 111 22.46 -1.74 -21.24
CA PRO A 111 23.63 -2.47 -21.75
C PRO A 111 24.76 -2.66 -20.72
N VAL A 112 24.78 -1.86 -19.66
CA VAL A 112 25.92 -1.75 -18.72
C VAL A 112 25.58 -2.31 -17.35
N LEU A 113 24.33 -2.15 -16.91
CA LEU A 113 23.87 -2.48 -15.57
C LEU A 113 22.77 -3.53 -15.59
N VAL A 114 22.92 -4.56 -14.75
CA VAL A 114 21.97 -5.68 -14.65
C VAL A 114 20.62 -5.19 -14.12
N GLU A 115 20.64 -4.22 -13.22
CA GLU A 115 19.48 -3.55 -12.62
C GLU A 115 18.64 -2.84 -13.70
N TRP A 116 19.27 -2.46 -14.81
CA TRP A 116 18.59 -1.81 -15.94
C TRP A 116 18.39 -2.74 -17.14
N SER A 117 18.77 -4.02 -17.04
CA SER A 117 18.85 -4.93 -18.19
C SER A 117 17.52 -5.33 -18.83
N THR A 118 16.42 -5.26 -18.08
CA THR A 118 15.07 -5.55 -18.58
C THR A 118 14.13 -4.44 -18.16
N ILE A 119 13.06 -4.22 -18.93
CA ILE A 119 12.04 -3.22 -18.60
C ILE A 119 11.50 -3.44 -17.17
N GLY A 120 11.26 -4.70 -16.77
CA GLY A 120 10.78 -5.02 -15.42
C GLY A 120 11.76 -4.62 -14.32
N PHE A 121 13.05 -4.96 -14.47
CA PHE A 121 14.08 -4.54 -13.53
C PHE A 121 14.25 -3.02 -13.51
N SER A 122 14.25 -2.36 -14.67
CA SER A 122 14.35 -0.90 -14.76
C SER A 122 13.21 -0.18 -14.03
N MET A 123 11.98 -0.70 -14.05
CA MET A 123 10.87 -0.13 -13.28
C MET A 123 11.11 -0.22 -11.77
N ILE A 124 11.59 -1.37 -11.29
CA ILE A 124 11.92 -1.58 -9.88
C ILE A 124 13.05 -0.63 -9.45
N THR A 125 14.13 -0.58 -10.22
CA THR A 125 15.27 0.30 -9.95
C THR A 125 14.89 1.78 -10.02
N SER A 126 13.94 2.15 -10.88
CA SER A 126 13.41 3.52 -10.93
C SER A 126 12.65 3.91 -9.67
N ILE A 127 11.95 2.96 -9.05
CA ILE A 127 11.30 3.16 -7.73
C ILE A 127 12.36 3.22 -6.63
N ASP A 128 13.38 2.35 -6.65
CA ASP A 128 14.48 2.37 -5.69
C ASP A 128 15.26 3.70 -5.71
N LEU A 129 15.40 4.31 -6.89
CA LEU A 129 16.01 5.62 -7.06
C LEU A 129 15.18 6.72 -6.37
N ILE A 130 13.84 6.68 -6.50
CA ILE A 130 12.95 7.60 -5.78
C ILE A 130 13.05 7.42 -4.28
N MET A 131 13.15 6.18 -3.80
CA MET A 131 13.33 5.86 -2.38
C MET A 131 14.72 6.23 -1.84
N GLY A 132 15.67 6.60 -2.72
CA GLY A 132 17.04 6.94 -2.35
C GLY A 132 17.93 5.72 -2.06
N ASN A 133 17.46 4.51 -2.35
CA ASN A 133 18.24 3.28 -2.23
C ASN A 133 19.31 3.17 -3.33
N TYR A 134 19.06 3.81 -4.48
CA TYR A 134 19.96 3.84 -5.62
C TYR A 134 20.64 5.21 -5.75
N MET A 135 21.96 5.26 -5.54
CA MET A 135 22.73 6.52 -5.57
C MET A 135 23.42 6.76 -6.92
N PHE A 136 23.66 8.03 -7.25
CA PHE A 136 24.38 8.40 -8.48
C PHE A 136 25.77 7.76 -8.60
N VAL A 137 26.45 7.50 -7.48
CA VAL A 137 27.77 6.81 -7.49
C VAL A 137 27.68 5.45 -8.19
N GLN A 138 26.60 4.70 -7.96
CA GLN A 138 26.38 3.38 -8.56
C GLN A 138 26.19 3.49 -10.08
N LEU A 139 25.56 4.59 -10.57
CA LEU A 139 25.47 4.88 -12.00
C LEU A 139 26.82 5.29 -12.58
N LYS A 140 27.56 6.14 -11.87
CA LYS A 140 28.84 6.67 -12.32
C LYS A 140 29.89 5.59 -12.48
N GLU A 141 30.01 4.66 -11.53
CA GLU A 141 31.01 3.58 -11.58
C GLU A 141 30.82 2.64 -12.77
N SER A 142 29.60 2.58 -13.32
CA SER A 142 29.26 1.76 -14.48
C SER A 142 29.61 2.43 -15.82
N MET A 143 29.53 3.75 -15.88
CA MET A 143 29.88 4.56 -17.06
C MET A 143 31.36 4.92 -16.94
N GLY A 144 32.25 4.06 -17.43
CA GLY A 144 33.70 4.33 -17.44
C GLY A 144 34.02 5.77 -17.90
N ASP A 145 35.08 6.35 -17.33
CA ASP A 145 35.43 7.78 -17.45
C ASP A 145 35.76 8.28 -18.90
N GLU A 146 35.52 7.46 -19.93
CA GLU A 146 36.00 7.71 -21.29
C GLU A 146 35.16 8.71 -22.09
N GLU A 147 33.93 9.03 -21.68
CA GLU A 147 33.07 9.98 -22.38
C GLU A 147 32.37 10.98 -21.44
N TYR A 148 32.87 12.21 -21.38
CA TYR A 148 32.28 13.27 -20.54
C TYR A 148 30.80 13.54 -20.85
N LEU A 149 30.35 13.29 -22.08
CA LEU A 149 28.97 13.54 -22.50
C LEU A 149 28.00 12.53 -21.89
N SER A 150 28.39 11.25 -21.79
CA SER A 150 27.56 10.20 -21.17
C SER A 150 27.39 10.45 -19.68
N LEU A 151 28.45 10.90 -18.99
CA LEU A 151 28.39 11.31 -17.58
C LEU A 151 27.40 12.47 -17.37
N ILE A 152 27.44 13.49 -18.23
CA ILE A 152 26.54 14.65 -18.12
C ILE A 152 25.09 14.23 -18.35
N VAL A 153 24.82 13.43 -19.39
CA VAL A 153 23.46 12.93 -19.68
C VAL A 153 22.94 12.07 -18.53
N GLY A 154 23.78 11.18 -17.99
CA GLY A 154 23.42 10.33 -16.87
C GLY A 154 23.19 11.11 -15.57
N ALA A 155 24.02 12.11 -15.29
CA ALA A 155 23.84 13.01 -14.15
C ALA A 155 22.55 13.83 -14.29
N LEU A 156 22.30 14.39 -15.47
CA LEU A 156 21.09 15.14 -15.77
C LEU A 156 19.85 14.26 -15.58
N TYR A 157 19.86 13.05 -16.14
CA TYR A 157 18.79 12.07 -15.94
C TYR A 157 18.55 11.82 -14.45
N PHE A 158 19.60 11.46 -13.69
CA PHE A 158 19.48 11.13 -12.26
C PHE A 158 18.92 12.31 -11.45
N TYR A 159 19.54 13.48 -11.55
CA TYR A 159 19.15 14.62 -10.71
C TYR A 159 17.79 15.19 -11.12
N VAL A 160 17.48 15.28 -12.42
CA VAL A 160 16.15 15.72 -12.86
C VAL A 160 15.09 14.75 -12.39
N TYR A 161 15.30 13.43 -12.54
CA TYR A 161 14.35 12.44 -12.09
C TYR A 161 14.16 12.49 -10.57
N PHE A 162 15.24 12.50 -9.80
CA PHE A 162 15.21 12.54 -8.35
C PHE A 162 14.50 13.80 -7.82
N PHE A 163 14.89 14.99 -8.28
CA PHE A 163 14.26 16.22 -7.83
C PHE A 163 12.80 16.33 -8.27
N LEU A 164 12.49 15.98 -9.52
CA LEU A 164 11.12 16.04 -10.03
C LEU A 164 10.22 15.07 -9.26
N MET A 165 10.67 13.83 -9.03
CA MET A 165 9.90 12.86 -8.23
C MET A 165 9.78 13.28 -6.77
N MET A 166 10.83 13.83 -6.15
CA MET A 166 10.72 14.33 -4.78
C MET A 166 9.70 15.47 -4.67
N LEU A 167 9.74 16.43 -5.61
CA LEU A 167 8.82 17.57 -5.64
C LEU A 167 7.37 17.16 -5.94
N VAL A 168 7.17 16.25 -6.89
CA VAL A 168 5.84 15.79 -7.30
C VAL A 168 5.26 14.82 -6.27
N VAL A 169 6.03 13.83 -5.82
CA VAL A 169 5.52 12.74 -4.99
C VAL A 169 5.28 13.15 -3.56
N MET A 170 6.28 13.70 -2.88
CA MET A 170 6.09 14.05 -1.47
C MET A 170 5.10 15.21 -1.32
N ASN A 171 5.27 16.29 -2.08
CA ASN A 171 4.50 17.50 -1.81
C ASN A 171 3.02 17.32 -2.14
N ILE A 172 2.69 16.62 -3.23
CA ILE A 172 1.29 16.44 -3.65
C ILE A 172 0.60 15.41 -2.74
N VAL A 173 1.26 14.29 -2.40
CA VAL A 173 0.67 13.30 -1.48
C VAL A 173 0.42 13.91 -0.11
N ILE A 174 1.37 14.69 0.42
CA ILE A 174 1.18 15.37 1.71
C ILE A 174 0.01 16.36 1.65
N ALA A 175 -0.09 17.14 0.57
CA ALA A 175 -1.20 18.08 0.40
C ALA A 175 -2.56 17.36 0.39
N ILE A 176 -2.69 16.31 -0.43
CA ILE A 176 -3.93 15.50 -0.51
C ILE A 176 -4.30 14.90 0.85
N LEU A 177 -3.32 14.40 1.61
CA LEU A 177 -3.54 13.82 2.93
C LEU A 177 -3.91 14.88 3.98
N MET A 178 -3.32 16.08 3.90
CA MET A 178 -3.68 17.19 4.79
C MET A 178 -5.10 17.68 4.53
N ASP A 179 -5.52 17.76 3.26
CA ASP A 179 -6.87 18.17 2.88
C ASP A 179 -7.92 17.15 3.36
N GLY A 180 -7.66 15.84 3.19
CA GLY A 180 -8.53 14.80 3.74
C GLY A 180 -8.59 14.83 5.27
N TYR A 181 -7.45 15.07 5.93
CA TYR A 181 -7.41 15.22 7.38
C TYR A 181 -8.23 16.43 7.87
N ALA A 182 -8.13 17.57 7.18
CA ALA A 182 -8.92 18.75 7.49
C ALA A 182 -10.42 18.49 7.33
N SER A 183 -10.82 17.85 6.22
CA SER A 183 -12.21 17.49 5.92
C SER A 183 -12.84 16.58 6.98
N VAL A 184 -12.16 15.48 7.35
CA VAL A 184 -12.68 14.57 8.38
C VAL A 184 -12.77 15.25 9.75
N LYS A 185 -11.81 16.12 10.08
CA LYS A 185 -11.84 16.88 11.33
C LYS A 185 -13.00 17.88 11.40
N GLU A 186 -13.33 18.54 10.29
CA GLU A 186 -14.48 19.45 10.18
C GLU A 186 -15.82 18.70 10.30
N ASN A 187 -15.93 17.54 9.64
CA ASN A 187 -17.12 16.69 9.71
C ASN A 187 -17.39 16.15 11.14
N LEU A 188 -16.34 15.83 11.90
CA LEU A 188 -16.47 15.44 13.30
C LEU A 188 -16.92 16.62 14.18
N GLY A 189 -16.39 17.83 13.95
CA GLY A 189 -16.78 19.03 14.69
C GLY A 189 -18.25 19.39 14.48
N SER A 190 -18.70 19.41 13.22
CA SER A 190 -20.09 19.72 12.86
C SER A 190 -21.08 18.69 13.40
N SER A 191 -20.76 17.40 13.36
CA SER A 191 -21.62 16.35 13.93
C SER A 191 -21.81 16.50 15.44
N VAL A 192 -20.76 16.90 16.17
CA VAL A 192 -20.84 17.17 17.61
C VAL A 192 -21.70 18.40 17.89
N GLU A 193 -21.53 19.48 17.11
CA GLU A 193 -22.31 20.70 17.25
C GLU A 193 -23.81 20.46 16.98
N GLU A 194 -24.14 19.67 15.96
CA GLU A 194 -25.52 19.30 15.63
C GLU A 194 -26.16 18.46 16.74
N GLN A 195 -25.42 17.51 17.32
CA GLN A 195 -25.89 16.73 18.49
C GLN A 195 -26.12 17.60 19.72
N ILE A 196 -25.24 18.57 20.00
CA ILE A 196 -25.41 19.51 21.12
C ILE A 196 -26.68 20.33 20.89
N LYS A 197 -26.87 20.86 19.68
CA LYS A 197 -28.05 21.65 19.33
C LYS A 197 -29.34 20.84 19.51
N TYR A 198 -29.37 19.61 19.00
CA TYR A 198 -30.51 18.71 19.16
C TYR A 198 -30.84 18.44 20.65
N ASN A 199 -29.82 18.14 21.46
CA ASN A 199 -30.02 17.86 22.89
C ASN A 199 -30.51 19.10 23.65
N VAL A 200 -29.97 20.28 23.35
CA VAL A 200 -30.40 21.55 23.96
C VAL A 200 -31.84 21.91 23.56
N GLU A 201 -32.21 21.71 22.30
CA GLU A 201 -33.59 21.93 21.82
C GLU A 201 -34.58 20.92 22.43
N ALA A 202 -34.17 19.66 22.58
CA ALA A 202 -34.95 18.62 23.24
C ALA A 202 -35.17 18.93 24.74
N GLU A 203 -34.14 19.36 25.47
CA GLU A 203 -34.29 19.78 26.87
C GLU A 203 -35.17 21.02 27.00
N GLY A 204 -34.97 22.03 26.14
CA GLY A 204 -35.77 23.25 26.15
C GLY A 204 -37.26 23.01 25.89
N SER A 205 -37.58 22.10 24.97
CA SER A 205 -38.98 21.72 24.67
C SER A 205 -39.63 20.93 25.81
N VAL A 206 -38.90 20.06 26.50
CA VAL A 206 -39.37 19.37 27.73
C VAL A 206 -39.61 20.38 28.85
N MET A 207 -38.72 21.35 29.03
CA MET A 207 -38.86 22.41 30.05
C MET A 207 -40.09 23.29 29.78
N LEU A 208 -40.34 23.68 28.53
CA LEU A 208 -41.53 24.44 28.14
C LEU A 208 -42.82 23.66 28.38
N LEU A 209 -42.85 22.36 28.09
CA LEU A 209 -43.99 21.50 28.38
C LEU A 209 -44.26 21.40 29.89
N ALA A 210 -43.21 21.26 30.70
CA ALA A 210 -43.33 21.22 32.17
C ALA A 210 -43.84 22.56 32.74
N MET A 211 -43.37 23.69 32.21
CA MET A 211 -43.86 25.02 32.58
C MET A 211 -45.33 25.21 32.19
N ARG A 212 -45.74 24.77 31.00
CA ARG A 212 -47.15 24.80 30.57
C ARG A 212 -48.04 23.99 31.51
N ASP A 213 -47.59 22.82 31.93
CA ASP A 213 -48.35 21.92 32.80
C ASP A 213 -48.47 22.47 34.23
N GLN A 214 -47.49 23.25 34.71
CA GLN A 214 -47.58 23.98 35.97
C GLN A 214 -48.55 25.17 35.89
N VAL A 215 -48.54 25.92 34.78
CA VAL A 215 -49.45 27.06 34.57
C VAL A 215 -50.91 26.62 34.50
N HIS A 216 -51.21 25.45 33.94
CA HIS A 216 -52.57 24.90 33.91
C HIS A 216 -53.07 24.30 35.24
N LYS A 217 -52.19 24.13 36.23
CA LYS A 217 -52.54 23.60 37.56
C LYS A 217 -52.80 24.68 38.61
N VAL A 218 -52.65 25.95 38.25
CA VAL A 218 -53.00 27.15 39.06
C VAL A 218 -54.31 27.73 38.57
#